data_AF-A0A9D2TZ77-F1
#
_entry.id   AF-A0A9D2TZ77-F1
#
_cell.length_a   1.000
_cell.length_b   1.000
_cell.length_c   1.000
_cell.angle_alpha   90.00
_cell.angle_beta   90.00
_cell.angle_gamma   90.00
#
_symmetry.space_group_name_H-M   'P 1'
#
loop_
_entity.id
_entity.type
_entity.pdbx_description
1 polymer ?
#
loop_
_entity_poly.entity_id
_entity_poly.type
_entity_poly.pdbx_seq_one_letter_code
_entity_poly.pdbx_strand_id
1 'polypeptide(L)'
;MALSNTQYNTIMRVYEQKQTKNRHLREDRLRYVYANVKGYRLLDESVATLSVSQGKKLLNGDPDALTVLKEQLRRLSQDKKALLRGAGLPDDYLEPVYDCPDCHDTGYVNGRKCHCFRQAEIALLYQQSNLKDVLEKENFDTLSYDYFDADSLPAFQAAVRMCRDFASSFSSSGRSLFFYGTVGTGKTFLSNCI
;
A
#
# COMPACT_ATOMS: atom_id res chain seq x y z
N MET A 1 -17.76 9.88 -6.26
CA MET A 1 -17.46 11.30 -6.56
C MET A 1 -16.01 11.40 -7.02
N ALA A 2 -15.70 12.28 -7.96
CA ALA A 2 -14.31 12.52 -8.37
C ALA A 2 -13.63 13.47 -7.36
N LEU A 3 -12.37 13.20 -7.01
CA LEU A 3 -11.58 14.12 -6.20
C LEU A 3 -11.34 15.43 -6.96
N SER A 4 -11.33 16.55 -6.24
CA SER A 4 -10.75 17.80 -6.72
C SER A 4 -9.24 17.66 -6.94
N ASN A 5 -8.67 18.51 -7.79
CA ASN A 5 -7.22 18.55 -8.02
C ASN A 5 -6.43 18.77 -6.73
N THR A 6 -6.94 19.60 -5.80
CA THR A 6 -6.30 19.85 -4.52
C THR A 6 -6.28 18.61 -3.62
N GLN A 7 -7.41 17.89 -3.54
CA GLN A 7 -7.48 16.63 -2.79
C GLN A 7 -6.54 15.58 -3.39
N TYR A 8 -6.54 15.43 -4.71
CA TYR A 8 -5.64 14.53 -5.42
C TYR A 8 -4.16 14.83 -5.13
N ASN A 9 -3.76 16.10 -5.28
CA ASN A 9 -2.39 16.54 -5.02
C ASN A 9 -1.98 16.34 -3.56
N THR A 10 -2.93 16.47 -2.62
CA THR A 10 -2.70 16.20 -1.20
C THR A 10 -2.34 14.74 -0.97
N ILE A 11 -3.07 13.82 -1.58
CA ILE A 11 -2.77 12.38 -1.50
C ILE A 11 -1.42 12.09 -2.19
N MET A 12 -1.17 12.64 -3.38
CA MET A 12 0.08 12.41 -4.10
C MET A 12 1.32 12.85 -3.33
N ARG A 13 1.25 13.96 -2.59
CA ARG A 13 2.35 14.39 -1.69
C ARG A 13 2.69 13.36 -0.63
N VAL A 14 1.70 12.61 -0.11
CA VAL A 14 1.94 11.53 0.84
C VAL A 14 2.73 10.39 0.18
N TYR A 15 2.41 10.03 -1.06
CA TYR A 15 3.15 9.01 -1.81
C TYR A 15 4.57 9.48 -2.15
N GLU A 16 4.77 10.73 -2.56
CA GLU A 16 6.09 11.32 -2.78
C GLU A 16 6.95 11.29 -1.50
N GLN A 17 6.35 11.59 -0.35
CA GLN A 17 7.03 11.49 0.94
C GLN A 17 7.44 10.05 1.28
N LYS A 18 6.57 9.07 1.04
CA LYS A 18 6.88 7.64 1.22
C LYS A 18 8.05 7.20 0.35
N GLN A 19 8.01 7.52 -0.95
CA GLN A 19 9.08 7.20 -1.87
C GLN A 19 10.41 7.86 -1.46
N THR A 20 10.36 9.13 -1.05
CA THR A 20 11.55 9.86 -0.60
C THR A 20 12.15 9.24 0.66
N LYS A 21 11.32 8.93 1.65
CA LYS A 21 11.72 8.24 2.89
C LYS A 21 12.35 6.88 2.59
N ASN A 22 11.72 6.06 1.75
CA ASN A 22 12.19 4.73 1.43
C ASN A 22 13.48 4.76 0.60
N ARG A 23 13.64 5.76 -0.29
CA ARG A 23 14.91 6.02 -0.99
C ARG A 23 16.04 6.38 -0.01
N HIS A 24 15.79 7.29 0.93
CA HIS A 24 16.80 7.66 1.93
C HIS A 24 17.18 6.48 2.82
N LEU A 25 16.23 5.67 3.28
CA LEU A 25 16.52 4.45 4.02
C LEU A 25 17.43 3.51 3.22
N ARG A 26 17.16 3.34 1.92
CA ARG A 26 17.96 2.50 1.03
C ARG A 26 19.39 3.02 0.88
N GLU A 27 19.55 4.34 0.74
CA GLU A 27 20.85 5.01 0.68
C GLU A 27 21.64 4.85 1.99
N ASP A 28 20.97 4.99 3.14
CA ASP A 28 21.57 4.79 4.46
C ASP A 28 22.06 3.36 4.66
N ARG A 29 21.23 2.38 4.30
CA ARG A 29 21.62 0.96 4.35
C ARG A 29 22.80 0.67 3.43
N LEU A 30 22.82 1.25 2.23
CA LEU A 30 23.94 1.09 1.28
C LEU A 30 25.22 1.71 1.83
N ARG A 31 25.16 2.93 2.37
CA ARG A 31 26.31 3.59 3.03
C ARG A 31 26.84 2.76 4.18
N TYR A 32 25.95 2.22 5.01
CA TYR A 32 26.32 1.31 6.09
C TYR A 32 27.05 0.06 5.58
N VAL A 33 26.53 -0.59 4.54
CA VAL A 33 27.16 -1.79 3.95
C VAL A 33 28.53 -1.46 3.38
N TYR A 34 28.69 -0.34 2.67
CA TYR A 34 29.98 0.06 2.12
C TYR A 34 31.03 0.35 3.19
N ALA A 35 30.62 0.88 4.34
CA ALA A 35 31.52 1.16 5.45
C ALA A 35 31.89 -0.09 6.27
N ASN A 36 30.94 -1.03 6.44
CA ASN A 36 31.08 -2.10 7.43
C ASN A 36 31.28 -3.51 6.84
N VAL A 37 30.88 -3.75 5.59
CA VAL A 37 30.98 -5.07 4.94
C VAL A 37 32.19 -5.08 4.01
N LYS A 38 33.30 -5.67 4.49
CA LYS A 38 34.55 -5.76 3.73
C LYS A 38 34.33 -6.48 2.39
N GLY A 39 34.88 -5.93 1.32
CA GLY A 39 34.81 -6.50 -0.03
C GLY A 39 33.51 -6.21 -0.78
N TYR A 40 32.43 -5.79 -0.11
CA TYR A 40 31.13 -5.56 -0.77
C TYR A 40 31.22 -4.47 -1.84
N ARG A 41 31.85 -3.33 -1.50
CA ARG A 41 32.01 -2.19 -2.41
C ARG A 41 32.79 -2.57 -3.68
N LEU A 42 33.86 -3.35 -3.54
CA LEU A 42 34.66 -3.82 -4.68
C LEU A 42 33.84 -4.73 -5.61
N LEU A 43 33.07 -5.66 -5.04
CA LEU A 43 32.13 -6.50 -5.80
C LEU A 43 31.07 -5.65 -6.49
N ASP A 44 30.55 -4.61 -5.84
CA ASP A 44 29.56 -3.73 -6.44
C ASP A 44 30.10 -2.95 -7.63
N GLU A 45 31.25 -2.30 -7.46
CA GLU A 45 31.93 -1.55 -8.53
C GLU A 45 32.34 -2.46 -9.71
N SER A 46 32.64 -3.74 -9.45
CA SER A 46 33.02 -4.71 -10.50
C SER A 46 31.91 -4.99 -11.52
N VAL A 47 30.64 -4.80 -11.16
CA VAL A 47 29.48 -5.07 -12.03
C VAL A 47 29.53 -4.19 -13.29
N ALA A 48 29.88 -2.92 -13.13
CA ALA A 48 29.96 -1.98 -14.26
C ALA A 48 31.09 -2.36 -15.21
N THR A 49 32.27 -2.64 -14.67
CA THR A 49 33.45 -3.09 -15.44
C THR A 49 33.16 -4.37 -16.22
N LEU A 50 32.52 -5.34 -15.57
CA LEU A 50 32.10 -6.60 -16.18
C LEU A 50 31.14 -6.36 -17.35
N SER A 51 30.12 -5.53 -17.13
CA SER A 51 29.10 -5.22 -18.15
C SER A 51 29.71 -4.54 -19.37
N VAL A 52 30.63 -3.59 -19.16
CA VAL A 52 31.35 -2.92 -20.26
C VAL A 52 32.26 -3.90 -21.02
N SER A 53 32.98 -4.77 -20.30
CA SER A 53 33.86 -5.77 -20.92
C SER A 53 33.07 -6.74 -21.81
N GLN A 54 31.96 -7.28 -21.31
CA GLN A 54 31.11 -8.21 -22.08
C GLN A 54 30.36 -7.50 -23.22
N GLY A 55 29.96 -6.24 -23.01
CA GLY A 55 29.36 -5.42 -24.08
C GLY A 55 30.31 -5.23 -25.27
N LYS A 56 31.60 -5.00 -25.02
CA LYS A 56 32.62 -4.93 -26.10
C LYS A 56 32.76 -6.25 -26.85
N LYS A 57 32.77 -7.39 -26.14
CA LYS A 57 32.86 -8.71 -26.78
C LYS A 57 31.66 -9.01 -27.67
N LEU A 58 30.46 -8.66 -27.21
CA LEU A 58 29.24 -8.80 -27.99
C LEU A 58 29.31 -7.99 -29.31
N LEU A 59 29.78 -6.74 -29.25
CA LEU A 59 29.96 -5.90 -30.45
C LEU A 59 31.01 -6.47 -31.42
N ASN A 60 32.00 -7.18 -30.89
CA ASN A 60 33.02 -7.87 -31.69
C ASN A 60 32.56 -9.24 -32.22
N GLY A 61 31.27 -9.60 -32.06
CA GLY A 61 30.68 -10.81 -32.62
C GLY A 61 30.82 -12.06 -31.76
N ASP A 62 31.18 -11.94 -30.48
CA ASP A 62 31.21 -13.08 -29.54
C ASP A 62 29.78 -13.54 -29.21
N PRO A 63 29.35 -14.73 -29.65
CA PRO A 63 27.99 -15.23 -29.42
C PRO A 63 27.73 -15.60 -27.96
N ASP A 64 28.79 -15.88 -27.18
CA ASP A 64 28.69 -16.34 -25.80
C ASP A 64 28.73 -15.17 -24.79
N ALA A 65 29.08 -13.96 -25.22
CA ALA A 65 29.25 -12.79 -24.36
C ALA A 65 28.04 -12.53 -23.44
N LEU A 66 26.81 -12.69 -23.95
CA LEU A 66 25.59 -12.52 -23.14
C LEU A 66 25.40 -13.64 -22.11
N THR A 67 25.72 -14.87 -22.47
CA THR A 67 25.60 -16.04 -21.58
C THR A 67 26.62 -15.94 -20.45
N VAL A 68 27.86 -15.59 -20.78
CA VAL A 68 28.94 -15.37 -19.81
C VAL A 68 28.61 -14.20 -18.88
N LEU A 69 28.07 -13.09 -19.40
CA LEU A 69 27.65 -11.95 -18.59
C LEU A 69 26.58 -12.36 -17.57
N LYS A 70 25.54 -13.10 -17.98
CA LYS A 70 24.47 -13.57 -17.08
C LYS A 70 25.02 -14.44 -15.95
N GLU A 71 25.91 -15.38 -16.27
CA GLU A 71 26.52 -16.27 -15.27
C GLU A 71 27.40 -15.49 -14.29
N GLN A 72 28.23 -14.57 -14.79
CA GLN A 72 29.08 -13.75 -13.93
C GLN A 72 28.26 -12.81 -13.04
N LEU A 73 27.20 -12.19 -13.55
CA LEU A 73 26.28 -11.37 -12.74
C LEU A 73 25.57 -12.20 -11.67
N ARG A 74 25.19 -13.44 -11.96
CA ARG A 74 24.60 -14.36 -10.98
C ARG A 74 25.57 -14.68 -9.85
N ARG A 75 26.84 -14.97 -10.17
CA ARG A 75 27.90 -15.21 -9.17
C ARG A 75 28.14 -13.98 -8.30
N LEU A 76 28.30 -12.80 -8.91
CA LEU A 76 28.45 -11.54 -8.17
C LEU A 76 27.27 -11.27 -7.22
N SER A 77 26.04 -11.58 -7.65
CA SER A 77 24.85 -11.46 -6.81
C SER A 77 24.89 -12.43 -5.61
N GLN A 78 25.28 -13.68 -5.83
CA GLN A 78 25.45 -14.68 -4.77
C GLN A 78 26.55 -14.29 -3.77
N ASP A 79 27.69 -13.79 -4.27
CA ASP A 79 28.81 -13.36 -3.44
C ASP A 79 28.44 -12.13 -2.58
N LYS A 80 27.73 -11.16 -3.15
CA LYS A 80 27.19 -10.01 -2.40
C LYS A 80 26.28 -10.47 -1.26
N LYS A 81 25.36 -11.41 -1.53
CA LYS A 81 24.49 -11.99 -0.50
C LYS A 81 25.28 -12.74 0.59
N ALA A 82 26.29 -13.52 0.19
CA ALA A 82 27.17 -14.20 1.13
C ALA A 82 27.94 -13.21 2.03
N LEU A 83 28.40 -12.08 1.50
CA LEU A 83 29.04 -11.02 2.29
C LEU A 83 28.07 -10.36 3.28
N LEU A 84 26.82 -10.09 2.86
CA LEU A 84 25.80 -9.57 3.76
C LEU A 84 25.54 -10.54 4.92
N ARG A 85 25.32 -11.83 4.63
CA ARG A 85 25.15 -12.87 5.67
C ARG A 85 26.37 -13.00 6.57
N GLY A 86 27.57 -12.95 6.01
CA GLY A 86 28.82 -12.99 6.77
C GLY A 86 28.98 -11.81 7.73
N ALA A 87 28.32 -10.68 7.44
CA ALA A 87 28.25 -9.52 8.32
C ALA A 87 27.02 -9.51 9.26
N GLY A 88 26.23 -10.60 9.30
CA GLY A 88 25.02 -10.71 10.11
C GLY A 88 23.82 -9.93 9.56
N LEU A 89 23.86 -9.51 8.29
CA LEU A 89 22.77 -8.82 7.62
C LEU A 89 21.94 -9.81 6.78
N PRO A 90 20.63 -9.57 6.60
CA PRO A 90 19.81 -10.42 5.74
C PRO A 90 20.16 -10.24 4.25
N ASP A 91 19.87 -11.25 3.43
CA ASP A 91 20.18 -11.27 1.99
C ASP A 91 19.46 -10.14 1.21
N ASP A 92 18.31 -9.70 1.72
CA ASP A 92 17.44 -8.66 1.17
C ASP A 92 17.65 -7.29 1.83
N TYR A 93 18.69 -7.12 2.65
CA TYR A 93 18.94 -5.87 3.39
C TYR A 93 18.98 -4.63 2.48
N LEU A 94 19.46 -4.83 1.26
CA LEU A 94 19.58 -3.84 0.20
C LEU A 94 18.50 -4.03 -0.89
N GLU A 95 17.39 -4.69 -0.63
CA GLU A 95 16.25 -4.63 -1.54
C GLU A 95 15.43 -3.35 -1.27
N PRO A 96 14.79 -2.75 -2.29
CA PRO A 96 13.88 -1.62 -2.08
C PRO A 96 12.77 -1.99 -1.08
N VAL A 97 12.47 -1.07 -0.16
CA VAL A 97 11.36 -1.21 0.79
C VAL A 97 10.21 -0.35 0.30
N TYR A 98 8.99 -0.88 0.36
CA TYR A 98 7.78 -0.18 0.00
C TYR A 98 6.74 -0.31 1.11
N ASP A 99 5.97 0.75 1.35
CA ASP A 99 4.84 0.68 2.28
C ASP A 99 3.68 -0.11 1.66
N CYS A 100 3.48 0.03 0.35
CA CYS A 100 2.52 -0.76 -0.41
C CYS A 100 3.26 -1.70 -1.39
N PRO A 101 3.19 -3.03 -1.19
CA PRO A 101 3.86 -3.99 -2.06
C PRO A 101 3.26 -4.04 -3.48
N ASP A 102 1.99 -3.68 -3.64
CA ASP A 102 1.31 -3.81 -4.94
C ASP A 102 1.67 -2.68 -5.91
N CYS A 103 1.68 -1.44 -5.44
CA CYS A 103 1.97 -0.28 -6.26
C CYS A 103 3.38 0.29 -6.08
N HIS A 104 4.18 -0.29 -5.19
CA HIS A 104 5.52 0.20 -4.84
C HIS A 104 5.52 1.70 -4.52
N ASP A 105 4.55 2.11 -3.68
CA ASP A 105 4.34 3.51 -3.27
C ASP A 105 4.08 4.50 -4.41
N THR A 106 3.64 4.04 -5.58
CA THR A 106 3.22 4.94 -6.67
C THR A 106 1.75 5.34 -6.59
N GLY A 107 0.94 4.56 -5.86
CA GLY A 107 -0.52 4.71 -5.81
C GLY A 107 -1.26 4.10 -7.00
N TYR A 108 -0.55 3.54 -7.99
CA TYR A 108 -1.13 3.02 -9.23
C TYR A 108 -0.58 1.65 -9.61
N VAL A 109 -1.43 0.81 -10.21
CA VAL A 109 -1.05 -0.47 -10.81
C VAL A 109 -1.69 -0.51 -12.19
N ASN A 110 -0.89 -0.64 -13.25
CA ASN A 110 -1.36 -0.69 -14.65
C ASN A 110 -2.30 0.48 -15.02
N GLY A 111 -1.96 1.69 -14.61
CA GLY A 111 -2.76 2.90 -14.86
C GLY A 111 -4.06 3.01 -14.04
N ARG A 112 -4.33 2.04 -13.16
CA ARG A 112 -5.50 2.05 -12.25
C ARG A 112 -5.06 2.39 -10.84
N LYS A 113 -5.91 3.14 -10.12
CA LYS A 113 -5.70 3.43 -8.69
C LYS A 113 -5.57 2.14 -7.90
N CYS A 114 -4.48 2.01 -7.18
CA CYS A 114 -4.23 0.91 -6.25
C CYS A 114 -5.26 0.93 -5.11
N HIS A 115 -5.46 -0.21 -4.43
CA HIS A 115 -6.32 -0.28 -3.25
C HIS A 115 -5.88 0.74 -2.18
N CYS A 116 -4.58 0.97 -2.01
CA CYS A 116 -4.06 1.87 -0.99
C CYS A 116 -4.38 3.33 -1.32
N PHE A 117 -4.43 3.65 -2.62
CA PHE A 117 -4.78 5.00 -3.07
C PHE A 117 -6.26 5.24 -2.80
N ARG A 118 -7.14 4.29 -3.17
CA ARG A 118 -8.58 4.37 -2.86
C ARG A 118 -8.84 4.53 -1.37
N GLN A 119 -8.08 3.81 -0.53
CA GLN A 119 -8.17 3.96 0.92
C GLN A 119 -7.74 5.36 1.38
N ALA A 120 -6.71 5.93 0.79
CA ALA A 120 -6.31 7.32 1.05
C ALA A 120 -7.37 8.33 0.60
N GLU A 121 -8.09 8.07 -0.50
CA GLU A 121 -9.24 8.91 -0.93
C GLU A 121 -10.35 8.88 0.12
N ILE A 122 -10.74 7.68 0.57
CA ILE A 122 -11.77 7.48 1.60
C ILE A 122 -11.35 8.21 2.89
N ALA A 123 -10.11 8.00 3.33
CA ALA A 123 -9.59 8.63 4.54
C ALA A 123 -9.61 10.16 4.47
N LEU A 124 -9.21 10.74 3.33
CA LEU A 124 -9.23 12.18 3.13
C LEU A 124 -10.66 12.74 3.15
N LEU A 125 -11.59 12.08 2.47
CA LEU A 125 -12.99 12.51 2.41
C LEU A 125 -13.67 12.46 3.79
N TYR A 126 -13.39 11.42 4.58
CA TYR A 126 -13.91 11.31 5.95
C TYR A 126 -13.30 12.34 6.89
N GLN A 127 -12.01 12.66 6.75
CA GLN A 127 -11.37 13.74 7.52
C GLN A 127 -12.02 15.09 7.23
N GLN A 128 -12.28 15.40 5.96
CA GLN A 128 -12.90 16.68 5.58
C GLN A 128 -14.35 16.81 6.04
N SER A 129 -15.04 15.68 6.23
CA SER A 129 -16.43 15.65 6.68
C SER A 129 -16.60 15.64 8.21
N ASN A 130 -15.50 15.65 8.97
CA ASN A 130 -15.49 15.36 10.42
C ASN A 130 -16.21 14.04 10.80
N LEU A 131 -16.40 13.13 9.85
CA LEU A 131 -17.12 11.87 10.06
C LEU A 131 -16.24 10.80 10.72
N LYS A 132 -14.92 10.99 10.72
CA LYS A 132 -14.00 9.98 11.25
C LYS A 132 -14.33 9.61 12.70
N ASP A 133 -14.46 10.61 13.57
CA ASP A 133 -14.74 10.39 15.00
C ASP A 133 -16.15 9.84 15.24
N VAL A 134 -17.08 10.13 14.32
CA VAL A 134 -18.46 9.61 14.36
C VAL A 134 -18.47 8.13 13.98
N LEU A 135 -17.81 7.75 12.88
CA LEU A 135 -17.77 6.36 12.38
C LEU A 135 -16.99 5.42 13.30
N GLU A 136 -16.03 5.92 14.09
CA GLU A 136 -15.37 5.13 15.16
C GLU A 136 -16.36 4.72 16.27
N LYS A 137 -17.42 5.52 16.49
CA LYS A 137 -18.42 5.31 17.56
C LYS A 137 -19.74 4.76 17.06
N GLU A 138 -20.13 5.09 15.83
CA GLU A 138 -21.42 4.76 15.22
C GLU A 138 -21.21 3.81 14.06
N ASN A 139 -21.08 2.52 14.37
CA ASN A 139 -20.90 1.45 13.39
C ASN A 139 -21.60 0.15 13.84
N PHE A 140 -21.58 -0.87 12.98
CA PHE A 140 -22.24 -2.14 13.27
C PHE A 140 -21.61 -2.92 14.43
N ASP A 141 -20.36 -2.62 14.80
CA ASP A 141 -19.65 -3.30 15.89
C ASP A 141 -19.96 -2.67 17.25
N THR A 142 -20.25 -1.35 17.28
CA THR A 142 -20.65 -0.61 18.49
C THR A 142 -22.18 -0.53 18.68
N LEU A 143 -22.95 -1.09 17.74
CA LEU A 143 -24.40 -1.12 17.81
C LEU A 143 -24.89 -1.91 19.03
N SER A 144 -25.76 -1.28 19.84
CA SER A 144 -26.44 -1.95 20.96
C SER A 144 -27.96 -1.89 20.79
N TYR A 145 -28.62 -2.98 21.17
CA TYR A 145 -30.07 -3.11 21.21
C TYR A 145 -30.68 -2.66 22.54
N ASP A 146 -29.85 -2.38 23.55
CA ASP A 146 -30.29 -2.10 24.93
C ASP A 146 -31.06 -0.78 25.07
N TYR A 147 -30.97 0.09 24.05
CA TYR A 147 -31.66 1.38 24.01
C TYR A 147 -33.10 1.30 23.50
N PHE A 148 -33.58 0.11 23.09
CA PHE A 148 -34.90 -0.09 22.51
C PHE A 148 -35.80 -0.89 23.44
N ASP A 149 -37.04 -0.44 23.61
CA ASP A 149 -38.08 -1.14 24.33
C ASP A 149 -38.64 -2.34 23.53
N ALA A 150 -39.42 -3.20 24.19
CA ALA A 150 -39.95 -4.42 23.59
C ALA A 150 -40.80 -4.18 22.34
N ASP A 151 -41.47 -3.02 22.26
CA ASP A 151 -42.35 -2.66 21.14
C ASP A 151 -41.55 -2.15 19.93
N SER A 152 -40.47 -1.39 20.13
CA SER A 152 -39.65 -0.85 19.02
C SER A 152 -38.51 -1.78 18.57
N LEU A 153 -38.07 -2.69 19.43
CA LEU A 153 -36.95 -3.59 19.17
C LEU A 153 -37.12 -4.44 17.88
N PRO A 154 -38.29 -5.06 17.59
CA PRO A 154 -38.46 -5.84 16.37
C PRO A 154 -38.29 -5.01 15.09
N ALA A 155 -38.82 -3.77 15.08
CA ALA A 155 -38.70 -2.87 13.95
C ALA A 155 -37.25 -2.42 13.74
N PHE A 156 -36.53 -2.11 14.82
CA PHE A 156 -35.12 -1.75 14.75
C PHE A 156 -34.24 -2.92 14.28
N GLN A 157 -34.48 -4.14 14.78
CA GLN A 157 -33.78 -5.33 14.29
C GLN A 157 -34.00 -5.57 12.79
N ALA A 158 -35.22 -5.37 12.29
CA ALA A 158 -35.51 -5.45 10.86
C ALA A 158 -34.74 -4.39 10.07
N ALA A 159 -34.69 -3.15 10.56
CA ALA A 159 -33.91 -2.07 9.95
C ALA A 159 -32.41 -2.40 9.91
N VAL A 160 -31.83 -2.94 11.00
CA VAL A 160 -30.42 -3.37 11.05
C VAL A 160 -30.12 -4.45 10.02
N ARG A 161 -30.98 -5.47 9.88
CA ARG A 161 -30.82 -6.52 8.87
C ARG A 161 -30.82 -5.93 7.46
N MET A 162 -31.79 -5.06 7.16
CA MET A 162 -31.88 -4.37 5.87
C MET A 162 -30.63 -3.53 5.58
N CYS A 163 -30.07 -2.85 6.59
CA CYS A 163 -28.84 -2.06 6.45
C CYS A 163 -27.61 -2.95 6.17
N ARG A 164 -27.47 -4.10 6.87
CA ARG A 164 -26.37 -5.05 6.62
C ARG A 164 -26.48 -5.68 5.23
N ASP A 165 -27.68 -6.05 4.82
CA ASP A 165 -27.94 -6.59 3.48
C ASP A 165 -27.65 -5.55 2.40
N PHE A 166 -28.01 -4.28 2.65
CA PHE A 166 -27.69 -3.19 1.76
C PHE A 166 -26.18 -2.94 1.65
N ALA A 167 -25.47 -2.84 2.76
CA ALA A 167 -24.02 -2.61 2.78
C ALA A 167 -23.25 -3.73 2.05
N SER A 168 -23.65 -4.99 2.27
CA SER A 168 -23.03 -6.15 1.61
C SER A 168 -23.35 -6.26 0.11
N SER A 169 -24.46 -5.69 -0.36
CA SER A 169 -24.90 -5.74 -1.76
C SER A 169 -24.84 -4.38 -2.48
N PHE A 170 -24.22 -3.37 -1.89
CA PHE A 170 -24.24 -1.99 -2.40
C PHE A 170 -23.70 -1.87 -3.83
N SER A 171 -22.63 -2.61 -4.14
CA SER A 171 -21.98 -2.56 -5.46
C SER A 171 -22.80 -3.18 -6.59
N SER A 172 -23.82 -4.00 -6.29
CA SER A 172 -24.57 -4.78 -7.29
C SER A 172 -26.07 -4.47 -7.33
N SER A 173 -26.65 -3.93 -6.25
CA SER A 173 -28.10 -3.83 -6.13
C SER A 173 -28.72 -2.58 -6.80
N GLY A 174 -27.96 -1.48 -6.92
CA GLY A 174 -28.48 -0.20 -7.43
C GLY A 174 -29.64 0.37 -6.61
N ARG A 175 -29.91 -0.19 -5.43
CA ARG A 175 -31.01 0.19 -4.54
C ARG A 175 -30.62 1.43 -3.73
N SER A 176 -31.60 2.08 -3.13
CA SER A 176 -31.39 3.16 -2.17
C SER A 176 -32.17 2.86 -0.91
N LEU A 177 -31.66 3.29 0.25
CA LEU A 177 -32.37 3.22 1.52
C LEU A 177 -32.91 4.59 1.90
N PHE A 178 -34.16 4.62 2.35
CA PHE A 178 -34.80 5.81 2.89
C PHE A 178 -35.21 5.55 4.33
N PHE A 179 -34.61 6.28 5.26
CA PHE A 179 -34.92 6.19 6.69
C PHE A 179 -36.05 7.16 7.05
N TYR A 180 -37.14 6.64 7.62
CA TYR A 180 -38.25 7.46 8.12
C TYR A 180 -38.68 6.98 9.52
N GLY A 181 -39.18 7.90 10.35
CA GLY A 181 -39.63 7.60 11.71
C GLY A 181 -39.38 8.75 12.70
N THR A 182 -39.97 8.64 13.89
CA THR A 182 -39.89 9.64 14.97
C THR A 182 -38.46 9.85 15.49
N VAL A 183 -38.22 10.92 16.25
CA VAL A 183 -36.90 11.21 16.84
C VAL A 183 -36.49 10.09 17.79
N GLY A 184 -35.20 9.74 17.83
CA GLY A 184 -34.65 8.73 18.74
C GLY A 184 -34.68 7.28 18.24
N THR A 185 -35.20 7.01 17.05
CA THR A 185 -35.32 5.62 16.52
C THR A 185 -34.06 5.04 15.87
N GLY A 186 -32.87 5.62 16.13
CA GLY A 186 -31.60 5.11 15.61
C GLY A 186 -31.32 5.34 14.11
N LYS A 187 -32.13 6.12 13.40
CA LYS A 187 -31.96 6.38 11.94
C LYS A 187 -30.58 6.93 11.57
N THR A 188 -30.11 7.97 12.28
CA THR A 188 -28.81 8.60 12.01
C THR A 188 -27.67 7.61 12.27
N PHE A 189 -27.74 6.86 13.37
CA PHE A 189 -26.77 5.83 13.72
C PHE A 189 -26.68 4.76 12.62
N LEU A 190 -27.81 4.25 12.14
CA LEU A 190 -27.84 3.26 11.06
C LEU A 190 -27.34 3.83 9.73
N SER A 191 -27.59 5.10 9.45
CA SER A 191 -27.04 5.77 8.27
C SER A 191 -25.51 5.89 8.34
N ASN A 192 -24.94 6.06 9.54
CA ASN A 192 -23.50 6.11 9.76
C ASN A 192 -22.88 4.70 9.78
N CYS A 193 -23.63 3.66 10.10
CA CYS A 193 -23.15 2.28 10.04
C CYS A 193 -22.88 1.77 8.61
N ILE A 194 -23.52 2.36 7.61
CA ILE A 194 -23.41 1.98 6.17
C ILE A 194 -22.26 2.75 5.53
#